data_AF-F4LLC0-F1
#
_entry.id   AF-F4LLC0-F1
#
_cell.length_a   1.000
_cell.length_b   1.000
_cell.length_c   1.000
_cell.angle_alpha   90.00
_cell.angle_beta   90.00
_cell.angle_gamma   90.00
#
_symmetry.space_group_name_H-M   'P 1'
#
loop_
_entity.id
_entity.type
_entity.pdbx_description
1 polymer ?
#
loop_
_entity_poly.entity_id
_entity_poly.type
_entity_poly.pdbx_seq_one_letter_code
_entity_poly.pdbx_strand_id
1 'polypeptide(L)'
;MKMPVKIDTEMLAPCGMNCLVCYKHCHTKKTHQPCQGCLLESKGKPQHCRKCKIKECVKEKSLSYCFECSDFPCRLIKNLEKSYNQRYCESLVENSRIAKEQGIPHLMETQIQKYGCSDCDGIISLHDTVCTECGKTRMNDADQAVQICSDSDKE
;
A
#
# COMPACT_ATOMS: atom_id res chain seq x y z
N MET A 1 1.25 5.70 -15.32
CA MET A 1 -0.10 5.29 -14.90
C MET A 1 -0.80 6.45 -14.24
N LYS A 2 -2.01 6.83 -14.68
CA LYS A 2 -2.80 7.88 -14.05
C LYS A 2 -3.54 7.37 -12.81
N MET A 3 -3.75 8.24 -11.82
CA MET A 3 -4.61 7.99 -10.67
C MET A 3 -6.07 7.89 -11.15
N PRO A 4 -6.78 6.79 -10.88
CA PRO A 4 -8.17 6.68 -11.27
C PRO A 4 -9.06 7.51 -10.33
N VAL A 5 -10.26 7.87 -10.80
CA VAL A 5 -11.28 8.57 -9.99
C VAL A 5 -11.78 7.69 -8.85
N LYS A 6 -11.68 6.36 -9.00
CA LYS A 6 -12.08 5.36 -8.02
C LYS A 6 -11.09 4.19 -8.04
N ILE A 7 -10.71 3.69 -6.87
CA ILE A 7 -9.90 2.47 -6.74
C ILE A 7 -10.82 1.31 -6.39
N ASP A 8 -10.69 0.20 -7.11
CA ASP A 8 -11.41 -1.03 -6.83
C ASP A 8 -10.99 -1.63 -5.49
N THR A 9 -11.95 -2.22 -4.77
CA THR A 9 -11.72 -2.77 -3.43
C THR A 9 -10.68 -3.89 -3.40
N GLU A 10 -10.53 -4.60 -4.51
CA GLU A 10 -9.60 -5.69 -4.77
C GLU A 10 -8.14 -5.23 -4.72
N MET A 11 -7.91 -3.91 -4.82
CA MET A 11 -6.59 -3.31 -4.64
C MET A 11 -6.19 -3.21 -3.17
N LEU A 12 -7.11 -3.38 -2.21
CA LEU A 12 -6.73 -3.51 -0.80
C LEU A 12 -6.16 -4.91 -0.54
N ALA A 13 -4.90 -4.99 -0.13
CA ALA A 13 -4.31 -6.23 0.32
C ALA A 13 -4.89 -6.66 1.68
N PRO A 14 -4.86 -7.97 2.02
CA PRO A 14 -5.32 -8.45 3.32
C PRO A 14 -4.69 -7.74 4.53
N CYS A 15 -3.46 -7.24 4.37
CA CYS A 15 -2.71 -6.55 5.42
C CYS A 15 -3.04 -5.05 5.59
N GLY A 16 -3.92 -4.47 4.77
CA GLY A 16 -4.22 -3.02 4.79
C GLY A 16 -3.38 -2.18 3.83
N MET A 17 -2.61 -2.79 2.94
CA MET A 17 -1.83 -2.09 1.91
C MET A 17 -2.68 -1.82 0.66
N ASN A 18 -2.72 -0.58 0.20
CA ASN A 18 -3.27 -0.26 -1.12
C ASN A 18 -2.27 -0.61 -2.21
N CYS A 19 -2.58 -1.67 -2.96
CA CYS A 19 -1.70 -2.17 -3.99
C CYS A 19 -1.55 -1.23 -5.19
N LEU A 20 -2.46 -0.26 -5.39
CA LEU A 20 -2.38 0.70 -6.49
C LEU A 20 -1.10 1.54 -6.37
N VAL A 21 -0.74 1.92 -5.14
CA VAL A 21 0.41 2.77 -4.85
C VAL A 21 1.68 1.95 -4.56
N CYS A 22 1.60 0.62 -4.66
CA CYS A 22 2.76 -0.25 -4.54
C CYS A 22 3.68 -0.09 -5.77
N TYR A 23 5.00 -0.14 -5.54
CA TYR A 23 5.98 0.07 -6.60
C TYR A 23 5.84 -0.95 -7.73
N LYS A 24 5.43 -2.20 -7.45
CA LYS A 24 5.20 -3.21 -8.50
C LYS A 24 3.97 -2.95 -9.34
N HIS A 25 2.98 -2.24 -8.81
CA HIS A 25 1.87 -1.75 -9.61
C HIS A 25 2.28 -0.50 -10.41
N CYS A 26 3.00 0.42 -9.76
CA CYS A 26 3.42 1.70 -10.34
C CYS A 26 4.52 1.62 -11.41
N HIS A 27 5.47 0.67 -11.32
CA HIS A 27 6.65 0.55 -12.21
C HIS A 27 6.36 -0.04 -13.61
N THR A 28 5.29 0.40 -14.26
CA THR A 28 4.90 -0.14 -15.58
C THR A 28 5.73 0.37 -16.76
N LYS A 29 6.47 1.48 -16.62
CA LYS A 29 7.34 1.97 -17.71
C LYS A 29 8.47 0.99 -18.06
N LYS A 30 8.90 0.13 -17.12
CA LYS A 30 9.95 -0.91 -17.34
C LYS A 30 9.40 -2.32 -17.56
N THR A 31 8.13 -2.59 -17.22
CA THR A 31 7.50 -3.91 -17.35
C THR A 31 6.09 -3.76 -17.91
N HIS A 32 5.82 -4.33 -19.10
CA HIS A 32 4.54 -4.23 -19.82
C HIS A 32 3.32 -4.86 -19.10
N GLN A 33 3.44 -5.31 -17.84
CA GLN A 33 2.40 -6.05 -17.12
C GLN A 33 2.37 -5.64 -15.64
N PRO A 34 1.48 -4.70 -15.23
CA PRO A 34 1.34 -4.32 -13.82
C PRO A 34 0.90 -5.50 -12.94
N CYS A 35 1.35 -5.50 -11.68
CA CYS A 35 0.76 -6.35 -10.64
C CYS A 35 -0.72 -5.94 -10.42
N GLN A 36 -1.66 -6.88 -10.43
CA GLN A 36 -3.10 -6.58 -10.27
C GLN A 36 -3.55 -6.58 -8.79
N GLY A 37 -2.61 -6.42 -7.86
CA GLY A 37 -2.89 -6.44 -6.43
C GLY A 37 -2.64 -7.79 -5.75
N CYS A 38 -2.66 -7.78 -4.42
CA CYS A 38 -2.32 -8.94 -3.61
C CYS A 38 -3.39 -10.04 -3.66
N LEU A 39 -4.65 -9.69 -3.93
CA LEU A 39 -5.78 -10.62 -3.99
C LEU A 39 -5.86 -11.37 -5.34
N LEU A 40 -5.39 -10.75 -6.43
CA LEU A 40 -5.41 -11.34 -7.77
C LEU A 40 -4.08 -12.00 -8.12
N GLU A 41 -4.13 -13.15 -8.80
CA GLU A 41 -2.93 -13.75 -9.39
C GLU A 41 -2.69 -13.16 -10.79
N SER A 42 -1.49 -12.64 -11.02
CA SER A 42 -1.13 -12.05 -12.32
C SER A 42 0.32 -12.30 -12.69
N LYS A 43 0.63 -12.24 -13.99
CA LYS A 43 2.01 -12.41 -14.51
C LYS A 43 2.96 -11.35 -13.93
N GLY A 44 2.48 -10.12 -13.70
CA GLY A 44 3.23 -9.01 -13.09
C GLY A 44 3.45 -9.13 -11.58
N LYS A 45 2.82 -10.09 -10.90
CA LYS A 45 2.94 -10.27 -9.44
C LYS A 45 4.30 -10.85 -9.05
N PRO A 46 5.07 -10.21 -8.16
CA PRO A 46 6.38 -10.72 -7.76
C PRO A 46 6.26 -11.98 -6.88
N GLN A 47 7.31 -12.80 -6.86
CA GLN A 47 7.31 -14.07 -6.12
C GLN A 47 7.02 -13.91 -4.62
N HIS A 48 7.54 -12.87 -3.97
CA HIS A 48 7.29 -12.62 -2.55
C HIS A 48 5.81 -12.26 -2.28
N CYS A 49 5.14 -11.57 -3.20
CA CYS A 49 3.69 -11.34 -3.10
C CYS A 49 2.88 -12.60 -3.41
N ARG A 50 3.41 -13.56 -4.19
CA ARG A 50 2.75 -14.86 -4.43
C ARG A 50 2.78 -15.75 -3.19
N LYS A 51 3.93 -15.85 -2.52
CA LYS A 51 4.19 -16.68 -1.32
C LYS A 51 4.05 -15.91 0.01
N CYS A 52 3.16 -14.93 0.06
CA CYS A 52 3.02 -14.09 1.24
C CYS A 52 2.29 -14.85 2.35
N LYS A 53 2.95 -15.01 3.50
CA LYS A 53 2.40 -15.68 4.70
C LYS A 53 1.09 -15.07 5.20
N ILE A 54 0.88 -13.76 5.01
CA ILE A 54 -0.37 -13.11 5.41
C ILE A 54 -1.54 -13.61 4.56
N LYS A 55 -1.33 -13.75 3.24
CA LYS A 55 -2.36 -14.30 2.34
C LYS A 55 -2.70 -15.74 2.67
N GLU A 56 -1.68 -16.55 2.97
CA GLU A 56 -1.86 -17.94 3.41
C GLU A 56 -2.66 -17.98 4.72
N CYS A 57 -2.30 -17.14 5.70
CA CYS A 57 -2.98 -17.07 6.99
C CYS A 57 -4.46 -16.67 6.89
N VAL A 58 -4.81 -15.64 6.10
CA VAL A 58 -6.23 -15.26 5.94
C VAL A 58 -7.01 -16.34 5.21
N LYS A 59 -6.40 -17.00 4.21
CA LYS A 59 -7.01 -18.13 3.51
C LYS A 59 -7.30 -19.31 4.46
N GLU A 60 -6.32 -19.69 5.28
CA GLU A 60 -6.48 -20.78 6.27
C GLU A 60 -7.56 -20.47 7.31
N LYS A 61 -7.69 -19.20 7.71
CA LYS A 61 -8.73 -18.74 8.63
C LYS A 61 -10.08 -18.44 7.95
N SER A 62 -10.20 -18.64 6.64
CA SER A 62 -11.38 -18.28 5.84
C SER A 62 -11.79 -16.80 5.98
N LEU A 63 -10.79 -15.91 6.06
CA LEU A 63 -10.93 -14.46 6.11
C LEU A 63 -10.44 -13.83 4.81
N SER A 64 -10.94 -12.64 4.49
CA SER A 64 -10.47 -11.83 3.36
C SER A 64 -9.40 -10.83 3.81
N TYR A 65 -9.59 -10.23 4.98
CA TYR A 65 -8.73 -9.19 5.51
C TYR A 65 -8.30 -9.47 6.94
N CYS A 66 -7.12 -8.98 7.31
CA CYS A 66 -6.60 -9.18 8.65
C CYS A 66 -7.44 -8.50 9.73
N PHE A 67 -8.14 -7.38 9.43
CA PHE A 67 -9.00 -6.69 10.39
C PHE A 67 -10.24 -7.48 10.83
N GLU A 68 -10.58 -8.55 10.10
CA GLU A 68 -11.66 -9.49 10.43
C GLU A 68 -11.21 -10.53 11.48
N CYS A 69 -9.89 -10.71 11.65
CA CYS A 69 -9.33 -11.64 12.60
C CYS A 69 -9.47 -11.11 14.04
N SER A 70 -9.93 -11.95 14.97
CA SER A 70 -10.02 -11.61 16.41
C SER A 70 -8.68 -11.20 17.01
N ASP A 71 -7.59 -11.80 16.53
CA ASP A 71 -6.23 -11.54 17.01
C ASP A 71 -5.62 -10.23 16.44
N PHE A 72 -6.35 -9.49 15.61
CA PHE A 72 -5.85 -8.30 14.94
C PHE A 72 -5.71 -7.10 15.90
N PRO A 73 -4.58 -6.36 15.88
CA PRO A 73 -3.37 -6.60 15.09
C PRO A 73 -2.49 -7.70 15.74
N CYS A 74 -2.28 -8.80 15.01
CA CYS A 74 -1.49 -9.92 15.49
C CYS A 74 0.02 -9.65 15.28
N ARG A 75 0.89 -10.52 15.83
CA ARG A 75 2.35 -10.38 15.71
C ARG A 75 2.83 -10.24 14.26
N LEU A 76 2.23 -10.97 13.32
CA LEU A 76 2.61 -10.91 11.91
C LEU A 76 2.35 -9.51 11.30
N ILE A 77 1.20 -8.91 11.64
CA ILE A 77 0.84 -7.56 11.17
C ILE A 77 1.66 -6.50 11.91
N LYS A 78 1.85 -6.62 13.23
CA LYS A 78 2.68 -5.68 14.01
C LYS A 78 4.11 -5.60 13.50
N ASN A 79 4.69 -6.72 13.07
CA ASN A 79 6.03 -6.74 12.47
C ASN A 79 6.07 -6.03 11.12
N LEU A 80 5.05 -6.25 10.27
CA LEU A 80 4.94 -5.58 8.97
C LEU A 80 4.72 -4.07 9.16
N GLU A 81 3.83 -3.70 10.07
CA GLU A 81 3.51 -2.34 10.49
C GLU A 81 4.76 -1.56 10.88
N LYS A 82 5.61 -2.11 11.75
CA LYS A 82 6.87 -1.47 12.15
C LYS A 82 7.71 -1.10 10.92
N SER A 83 7.86 -2.04 10.00
CA SER A 83 8.67 -1.84 8.80
C SER A 83 8.07 -0.86 7.79
N TYR A 84 6.73 -0.76 7.73
CA TYR A 84 6.04 0.20 6.86
C TYR A 84 6.07 1.62 7.44
N ASN A 85 5.89 1.78 8.75
CA ASN A 85 6.05 3.07 9.41
C ASN A 85 7.49 3.58 9.25
N GLN A 86 8.50 2.75 9.56
CA GLN A 86 9.91 3.14 9.49
C GLN A 86 10.35 3.53 8.07
N ARG A 87 9.86 2.86 7.03
CA ARG A 87 10.35 3.08 5.66
C ARG A 87 9.50 4.02 4.82
N TYR A 88 8.21 4.08 5.13
CA TYR A 88 7.22 4.71 4.26
C TYR A 88 6.25 5.63 5.01
N CYS A 89 6.41 5.76 6.33
CA CYS A 89 5.54 6.53 7.22
C CYS A 89 4.05 6.23 6.94
N GLU A 90 3.74 4.96 6.76
CA GLU A 90 2.40 4.46 6.48
C GLU A 90 2.01 3.38 7.50
N SER A 91 0.80 3.50 8.04
CA SER A 91 0.25 2.55 9.00
C SER A 91 -0.73 1.62 8.30
N LEU A 92 -0.31 0.38 8.13
CA LEU A 92 -1.16 -0.68 7.60
C LEU A 92 -2.23 -1.11 8.61
N VAL A 93 -1.92 -1.02 9.91
CA VAL A 93 -2.88 -1.22 10.99
C VAL A 93 -3.97 -0.16 10.94
N GLU A 94 -3.60 1.11 10.77
CA GLU A 94 -4.57 2.19 10.70
C GLU A 94 -5.43 2.11 9.44
N ASN A 95 -4.81 1.86 8.27
CA ASN A 95 -5.56 1.58 7.04
C ASN A 95 -6.58 0.45 7.24
N SER A 96 -6.19 -0.62 7.93
CA SER A 96 -7.07 -1.75 8.22
C SER A 96 -8.20 -1.38 9.19
N ARG A 97 -7.98 -0.49 10.16
CA ARG A 97 -9.04 0.02 11.05
C ARG A 97 -10.03 0.89 10.29
N ILE A 98 -9.54 1.84 9.50
CA ILE A 98 -10.39 2.69 8.64
C ILE A 98 -11.23 1.81 7.71
N ALA A 99 -10.62 0.81 7.06
CA ALA A 99 -11.35 -0.12 6.20
C ALA A 99 -12.45 -0.90 6.94
N LYS A 100 -12.21 -1.28 8.20
CA LYS A 100 -13.18 -1.99 9.04
C LYS A 100 -14.33 -1.09 9.51
N GLU A 101 -14.00 0.12 9.96
CA GLU A 101 -14.94 1.03 10.63
C GLU A 101 -15.74 1.86 9.64
N GLN A 102 -15.11 2.27 8.53
CA GLN A 102 -15.66 3.21 7.55
C GLN A 102 -15.81 2.59 6.14
N GLY A 103 -15.29 1.38 5.94
CA GLY A 103 -15.35 0.66 4.68
C GLY A 103 -14.13 0.90 3.78
N ILE A 104 -13.81 -0.12 2.98
CA ILE A 104 -12.72 -0.08 1.99
C ILE A 104 -12.88 1.08 0.99
N PRO A 105 -14.08 1.40 0.46
CA PRO A 105 -14.23 2.52 -0.46
C PRO A 105 -13.79 3.87 0.16
N HIS A 106 -14.13 4.10 1.43
CA HIS A 106 -13.72 5.32 2.14
C HIS A 106 -12.19 5.41 2.28
N LEU A 107 -11.54 4.32 2.69
CA LEU A 107 -10.07 4.25 2.71
C LEU A 107 -9.49 4.58 1.32
N MET A 108 -10.04 4.01 0.26
CA MET A 108 -9.54 4.23 -1.10
C MET A 108 -9.68 5.68 -1.55
N GLU A 109 -10.80 6.33 -1.24
CA GLU A 109 -11.02 7.75 -1.54
C GLU A 109 -9.99 8.65 -0.84
N THR A 110 -9.74 8.43 0.45
CA THR A 110 -8.71 9.19 1.19
C THR A 110 -7.32 8.95 0.60
N GLN A 111 -7.05 7.74 0.12
CA GLN A 111 -5.76 7.41 -0.48
C GLN A 111 -5.57 7.93 -1.92
N ILE A 112 -6.65 8.13 -2.70
CA ILE A 112 -6.57 8.87 -3.97
C ILE A 112 -5.99 10.27 -3.72
N GLN A 113 -6.51 10.97 -2.70
CA GLN A 113 -6.01 12.29 -2.33
C GLN A 113 -4.57 12.21 -1.80
N LYS A 114 -4.30 11.24 -0.91
CA LYS A 114 -2.96 11.06 -0.31
C LYS A 114 -1.88 10.72 -1.33
N TYR A 115 -2.18 10.01 -2.41
CA TYR A 115 -1.18 9.51 -3.37
C TYR A 115 -1.33 10.10 -4.79
N GLY A 116 -2.23 11.05 -5.00
CA GLY A 116 -2.27 11.85 -6.22
C GLY A 116 -1.03 12.75 -6.34
N CYS A 117 -0.54 12.94 -7.57
CA CYS A 117 0.49 13.93 -7.84
C CYS A 117 -0.13 15.34 -7.92
N SER A 118 0.51 16.33 -7.31
CA SER A 118 0.04 17.73 -7.36
C SER A 118 0.23 18.39 -8.72
N ASP A 119 1.20 17.88 -9.50
CA ASP A 119 1.64 18.52 -10.74
C ASP A 119 1.02 17.88 -11.99
N CYS A 120 0.40 16.69 -11.85
CA CYS A 120 -0.23 15.96 -12.94
C CYS A 120 -1.16 14.86 -12.39
N ASP A 121 -1.89 14.17 -13.27
CA ASP A 121 -2.82 13.09 -12.89
C ASP A 121 -2.14 11.77 -12.49
N GLY A 122 -0.84 11.77 -12.18
CA GLY A 122 -0.08 10.56 -11.88
C GLY A 122 -0.28 10.05 -10.44
N ILE A 123 0.19 8.83 -10.21
CA ILE A 123 0.22 8.19 -8.89
C ILE A 123 1.61 8.41 -8.30
N ILE A 124 1.68 8.87 -7.05
CA ILE A 124 2.90 8.84 -6.25
C ILE A 124 3.01 7.45 -5.63
N SER A 125 4.05 6.70 -5.99
CA SER A 125 4.29 5.39 -5.41
C SER A 125 4.72 5.51 -3.94
N LEU A 126 4.17 4.66 -3.07
CA LEU A 126 4.47 4.63 -1.64
C LEU A 126 5.96 4.39 -1.37
N HIS A 127 6.62 3.57 -2.20
CA HIS A 127 7.94 3.04 -1.85
C HIS A 127 9.10 3.90 -2.31
N ASP A 128 8.95 4.60 -3.42
CA ASP A 128 10.00 5.44 -4.02
C ASP A 128 9.60 6.92 -4.11
N THR A 129 8.36 7.26 -3.74
CA THR A 129 7.82 8.64 -3.74
C THR A 129 7.84 9.32 -5.11
N VAL A 130 8.01 8.55 -6.19
CA VAL A 130 8.10 9.06 -7.56
C VAL A 130 6.73 8.98 -8.24
N CYS A 131 6.38 10.05 -8.95
CA CYS A 131 5.20 10.09 -9.80
C CYS A 131 5.35 9.17 -11.02
N THR A 132 4.36 8.31 -11.25
CA THR A 132 4.29 7.40 -12.40
C THR A 132 4.17 8.09 -13.77
N GLU A 133 3.70 9.34 -13.81
CA GLU A 133 3.53 10.12 -15.05
C GLU A 133 4.72 11.04 -15.29
N CYS A 134 4.89 12.07 -14.45
CA CYS A 134 5.90 13.11 -14.64
C CYS A 134 7.30 12.76 -14.10
N GLY A 135 7.43 11.69 -13.31
CA GLY A 135 8.72 11.26 -12.75
C GLY A 135 9.27 12.14 -11.64
N LYS A 136 8.55 13.20 -11.24
CA LYS A 136 8.93 14.03 -10.09
C LYS A 136 8.75 13.24 -8.80
N THR A 137 9.71 13.34 -7.92
CA THR A 137 9.56 12.96 -6.52
C THR A 137 8.61 13.95 -5.85
N ARG A 138 7.69 13.47 -5.00
CA ARG A 138 6.87 14.36 -4.16
C ARG A 138 7.81 15.26 -3.35
N MET A 139 7.75 16.57 -3.56
CA MET A 139 8.47 17.58 -2.78
C MET A 139 7.47 18.36 -1.92
N ASN A 140 7.74 18.43 -0.61
CA ASN A 140 7.18 19.29 0.47
C ASN A 140 6.46 18.57 1.64
N ASP A 141 6.77 19.08 2.85
CA ASP A 141 6.39 18.77 4.25
C ASP A 141 6.41 17.30 4.71
N ALA A 142 6.03 16.36 3.87
CA ALA A 142 6.22 14.93 4.11
C ALA A 142 7.68 14.51 3.95
N ASP A 143 8.54 15.31 3.33
CA ASP A 143 9.99 15.12 3.36
C ASP A 143 10.53 15.27 4.79
N GLN A 144 9.89 16.07 5.66
CA GLN A 144 10.16 16.00 7.09
C GLN A 144 9.71 14.65 7.66
N ALA A 145 8.52 14.14 7.34
CA ALA A 145 8.08 12.84 7.84
C ALA A 145 8.98 11.67 7.37
N VAL A 146 9.37 11.64 6.10
CA VAL A 146 10.27 10.61 5.53
C VAL A 146 11.69 10.76 6.08
N GLN A 147 12.22 11.98 6.19
CA GLN A 147 13.52 12.26 6.84
C GLN A 147 13.49 11.84 8.33
N ILE A 148 12.40 12.17 9.05
CA ILE A 148 12.15 11.79 10.45
C ILE A 148 12.09 10.26 10.60
N CYS A 149 11.42 9.55 9.69
CA CYS A 149 11.36 8.09 9.70
C CYS A 149 12.75 7.45 9.46
N SER A 150 13.59 8.03 8.60
CA SER A 150 14.97 7.56 8.34
C SER A 150 16.00 7.95 9.42
N ASP A 151 15.76 9.02 10.19
CA ASP A 151 16.64 9.46 11.29
C ASP A 151 16.31 8.77 12.63
N SER A 152 15.13 8.14 12.75
CA SER A 152 14.69 7.38 13.94
C SER A 152 15.43 6.06 14.19
N ASP A 153 16.35 5.66 13.29
CA ASP A 153 17.17 4.43 13.39
C ASP A 153 18.62 4.73 13.88
N LYS A 154 18.89 5.92 14.44
CA LYS A 154 20.23 6.33 14.95
C LYS A 154 20.37 6.46 16.48
N GLU A 155 19.37 6.08 17.26
CA GLU A 155 19.51 5.92 18.73
C GLU A 155 19.40 4.46 19.18
#